data_AF-A0A3A6EL51-F1
#
_entry.id   AF-A0A3A6EL51-F1
#
_cell.length_a   1.000
_cell.length_b   1.000
_cell.length_c   1.000
_cell.angle_alpha   90.00
_cell.angle_beta   90.00
_cell.angle_gamma   90.00
#
_symmetry.space_group_name_H-M   'P 1'
#
loop_
_entity.id
_entity.type
_entity.pdbx_description
1 polymer ?
#
loop_
_entity_poly.entity_id
_entity_poly.type
_entity_poly.pdbx_seq_one_letter_code
_entity_poly.pdbx_strand_id
1 'polypeptide(L)'
;MCFLLNLFVIGETIAGNQLTYSVTQNSTTLELQVSATDSAVALRGWKIEQEENKVLISAKKVPVSFLFSSGQYQTSIDIDGIENVYLGGQMIWSSK
;
A
#
# COMPACT_ATOMS: atom_id res chain seq x y z
N MET A 1 -7.68 -8.51 31.27
CA MET A 1 -6.22 -8.40 31.01
C MET A 1 -6.02 -8.33 29.50
N CYS A 2 -5.91 -7.14 28.94
CA CYS A 2 -5.73 -6.96 27.49
C CYS A 2 -4.22 -6.97 27.19
N PHE A 3 -3.72 -8.07 26.63
CA PHE A 3 -2.35 -8.10 26.13
C PHE A 3 -2.29 -7.26 24.84
N LEU A 4 -1.71 -6.07 24.93
CA LEU A 4 -1.26 -5.31 23.76
C LEU A 4 -0.07 -6.07 23.14
N LEU A 5 -0.36 -7.00 22.23
CA LEU A 5 0.65 -7.68 21.44
C LEU A 5 1.20 -6.67 20.42
N ASN A 6 2.39 -6.12 20.70
CA ASN A 6 3.21 -5.47 19.69
C ASN A 6 3.75 -6.55 18.73
N LEU A 7 2.90 -6.98 17.80
CA LEU A 7 3.30 -7.84 16.71
C LEU A 7 4.16 -7.02 15.75
N PHE A 8 5.48 -7.19 15.85
CA PHE A 8 6.37 -6.83 14.77
C PHE A 8 5.91 -7.60 13.53
N VAL A 9 5.50 -6.87 12.50
CA VAL A 9 5.17 -7.44 11.20
C VAL A 9 6.50 -7.82 10.54
N ILE A 10 7.00 -9.02 10.86
CA ILE A 10 8.15 -9.63 10.18
C ILE A 10 7.62 -10.19 8.86
N GLY A 11 7.48 -9.29 7.89
CA GLY A 11 7.12 -9.63 6.52
C GLY A 11 8.13 -9.03 5.55
N GLU A 12 8.36 -9.71 4.44
CA GLU A 12 9.06 -9.13 3.31
C GLU A 12 8.26 -7.95 2.75
N THR A 13 8.93 -6.92 2.24
CA THR A 13 8.23 -5.85 1.52
C THR A 13 7.58 -6.45 0.29
N ILE A 14 6.30 -6.15 0.05
CA ILE A 14 5.61 -6.65 -1.12
C ILE A 14 6.00 -5.82 -2.35
N ALA A 15 6.36 -6.51 -3.44
CA ALA A 15 6.66 -5.87 -4.72
C ALA A 15 5.36 -5.52 -5.46
N GLY A 16 5.37 -4.44 -6.24
CA GLY A 16 4.20 -3.95 -6.98
C GLY A 16 3.58 -4.98 -7.93
N ASN A 17 4.40 -5.87 -8.50
CA ASN A 17 3.91 -6.95 -9.39
C ASN A 17 3.14 -8.08 -8.66
N GLN A 18 3.13 -8.09 -7.33
CA GLN A 18 2.35 -9.01 -6.50
C GLN A 18 1.03 -8.37 -6.02
N LEU A 19 0.74 -7.16 -6.49
CA LEU A 19 -0.43 -6.37 -6.14
C LEU A 19 -1.29 -6.11 -7.37
N THR A 20 -2.59 -6.20 -7.18
CA THR A 20 -3.58 -5.62 -8.09
C THR A 20 -4.00 -4.27 -7.52
N TYR A 21 -4.12 -3.26 -8.37
CA TYR A 21 -4.53 -1.93 -7.94
C TYR A 21 -5.49 -1.26 -8.90
N SER A 22 -6.27 -0.32 -8.38
CA SER A 22 -7.09 0.61 -9.13
C SER A 22 -6.80 2.01 -8.63
N VAL A 23 -6.69 2.95 -9.56
CA VAL A 23 -6.37 4.36 -9.30
C VAL A 23 -7.46 5.21 -9.92
N THR A 24 -8.06 6.08 -9.11
CA THR A 24 -9.01 7.09 -9.56
C THR A 24 -8.49 8.46 -9.15
N GLN A 25 -8.19 9.30 -10.13
CA GLN A 25 -7.79 10.68 -9.87
C GLN A 25 -9.02 11.58 -9.73
N ASN A 26 -9.08 12.30 -8.62
CA ASN A 26 -9.94 13.45 -8.41
C ASN A 26 -9.12 14.75 -8.60
N SER A 27 -9.74 15.91 -8.38
CA SER A 27 -9.13 17.22 -8.64
C SER A 27 -7.72 17.38 -8.05
N THR A 28 -7.53 17.00 -6.79
CA THR A 28 -6.26 17.14 -6.05
C THR A 28 -5.86 15.87 -5.30
N THR A 29 -6.63 14.78 -5.44
CA THR A 29 -6.37 13.53 -4.73
C THR A 29 -6.37 12.34 -5.67
N LEU A 30 -5.64 11.31 -5.26
CA LEU A 30 -5.56 10.04 -5.94
C LEU A 30 -6.10 8.95 -5.02
N GLU A 31 -7.29 8.44 -5.34
CA GLU A 31 -7.89 7.31 -4.65
C GLU A 31 -7.23 6.02 -5.13
N LEU A 32 -6.60 5.31 -4.21
CA LEU A 32 -5.89 4.07 -4.45
C LEU A 32 -6.59 2.91 -3.75
N GLN A 33 -7.01 1.92 -4.52
CA GLN A 33 -7.45 0.62 -4.02
C GLN A 33 -6.41 -0.43 -4.37
N VAL A 34 -6.01 -1.24 -3.41
CA VAL A 34 -4.99 -2.29 -3.56
C VAL A 34 -5.52 -3.61 -3.03
N SER A 35 -5.16 -4.70 -3.70
CA SER A 35 -5.37 -6.07 -3.25
C SER A 35 -4.14 -6.94 -3.54
N ALA A 36 -3.80 -7.84 -2.63
CA ALA A 36 -2.83 -8.90 -2.91
C ALA A 36 -3.37 -9.80 -4.03
N THR A 37 -2.50 -10.18 -4.98
CA THR A 37 -2.87 -11.12 -6.04
C THR A 37 -3.04 -12.55 -5.52
N ASP A 38 -2.31 -12.91 -4.46
CA ASP A 38 -2.40 -14.21 -3.79
C ASP A 38 -3.36 -14.13 -2.59
N SER A 39 -4.37 -15.01 -2.56
CA SER A 39 -5.36 -15.08 -1.48
C SER A 39 -4.80 -15.59 -0.15
N ALA A 40 -3.62 -16.21 -0.14
CA ALA A 40 -2.90 -16.59 1.06
C ALA A 40 -2.10 -15.42 1.68
N VAL A 41 -2.12 -14.24 1.05
CA VAL A 41 -1.36 -13.05 1.49
C VAL A 41 -2.29 -11.97 2.04
N ALA A 42 -2.01 -11.55 3.28
CA ALA A 42 -2.53 -10.33 3.87
C ALA A 42 -1.48 -9.20 3.79
N LEU A 43 -1.96 -7.95 3.74
CA LEU A 43 -1.12 -6.76 3.63
C LEU A 43 -1.10 -6.01 4.97
N ARG A 44 0.10 -5.70 5.47
CA ARG A 44 0.29 -5.06 6.79
C ARG A 44 1.39 -4.03 6.77
N GLY A 45 1.38 -3.14 7.77
CA GLY A 45 2.46 -2.16 7.96
C GLY A 45 2.60 -1.21 6.78
N TRP A 46 1.46 -0.72 6.26
CA TRP A 46 1.44 0.29 5.20
C TRP A 46 2.24 1.51 5.60
N LYS A 47 3.05 1.99 4.66
CA LYS A 47 3.82 3.23 4.76
C LYS A 47 3.60 4.05 3.51
N ILE A 48 3.45 5.35 3.71
CA ILE A 48 3.36 6.35 2.66
C ILE A 48 4.45 7.37 2.98
N GLU A 49 5.44 7.47 2.11
CA GLU A 49 6.59 8.35 2.25
C GLU A 49 6.59 9.33 1.07
N GLN A 50 6.80 10.61 1.34
CA GLN A 50 6.90 11.64 0.31
C GLN A 50 8.36 12.08 0.19
N GLU A 51 8.88 12.00 -1.04
CA GLU A 51 10.24 12.41 -1.39
C GLU A 51 10.15 13.41 -2.55
N GLU A 52 10.36 14.69 -2.27
CA GLU A 52 10.25 15.79 -3.24
C GLU A 52 8.89 15.74 -3.98
N ASN A 53 8.91 15.32 -5.24
CA ASN A 53 7.77 15.20 -6.14
C ASN A 53 7.29 13.74 -6.32
N LYS A 54 7.65 12.83 -5.41
CA LYS A 54 7.29 11.41 -5.45
C LYS A 54 6.60 10.98 -4.18
N VAL A 55 5.62 10.10 -4.32
CA VAL A 55 5.04 9.35 -3.21
C VAL A 55 5.41 7.88 -3.35
N LEU A 56 5.97 7.31 -2.29
CA LEU A 56 6.36 5.91 -2.20
C LEU A 56 5.42 5.19 -1.22
N ILE A 57 4.70 4.20 -1.73
CA ILE A 57 3.74 3.40 -0.97
C ILE A 57 4.30 1.98 -0.85
N SER A 58 4.42 1.50 0.37
CA SER A 58 4.90 0.14 0.63
C SER A 58 4.09 -0.55 1.71
N ALA A 59 4.08 -1.87 1.66
CA ALA A 59 3.49 -2.73 2.67
C ALA A 59 4.34 -3.98 2.86
N LYS A 60 4.07 -4.72 3.93
CA LYS A 60 4.62 -6.05 4.17
C LYS A 60 3.60 -7.11 3.77
N LYS A 61 4.07 -8.16 3.10
CA LYS A 61 3.29 -9.39 2.89
C LYS A 61 3.39 -10.27 4.12
N VAL A 62 2.25 -10.75 4.63
CA VAL A 62 2.19 -11.75 5.70
C VAL A 62 1.20 -12.84 5.33
N PRO A 63 1.35 -14.08 5.83
CA PRO A 63 0.36 -15.12 5.65
C PRO A 63 -1.00 -14.71 6.22
N VAL A 64 -2.08 -15.02 5.52
CA VAL A 64 -3.43 -14.87 6.04
C VAL A 64 -3.58 -15.69 7.32
N SER A 65 -4.17 -15.07 8.34
CA SER A 65 -4.40 -15.68 9.65
C SER A 65 -5.61 -15.04 10.33
N PHE A 66 -6.01 -15.60 11.47
CA PHE A 66 -7.05 -15.00 12.31
C PHE A 66 -6.74 -13.54 12.71
N LEU A 67 -5.45 -13.20 12.86
CA LEU A 67 -5.03 -11.84 13.21
C LEU A 67 -4.91 -10.92 11.99
N PHE A 68 -4.66 -11.48 10.80
CA PHE A 68 -4.42 -10.74 9.56
C PHE A 68 -5.17 -11.39 8.40
N SER A 69 -6.40 -10.97 8.17
CA SER A 69 -7.29 -11.60 7.19
C SER A 69 -7.38 -10.82 5.86
N SER A 70 -7.01 -9.54 5.85
CA SER A 70 -7.20 -8.69 4.67
C SER A 70 -5.93 -8.58 3.83
N GLY A 71 -6.03 -9.00 2.57
CA GLY A 71 -5.11 -8.62 1.50
C GLY A 71 -5.46 -7.28 0.85
N GLN A 72 -6.47 -6.56 1.34
CA GLN A 72 -6.98 -5.33 0.73
C GLN A 72 -6.58 -4.09 1.54
N TYR A 73 -6.42 -2.97 0.82
CA TYR A 73 -6.17 -1.66 1.39
C TYR A 73 -6.75 -0.57 0.49
N GLN A 74 -7.24 0.50 1.10
CA GLN A 74 -7.72 1.68 0.39
C GLN A 74 -7.14 2.91 1.08
N THR A 75 -6.68 3.87 0.29
CA THR A 75 -6.19 5.16 0.77
C THR A 75 -6.41 6.26 -0.26
N SER A 76 -6.30 7.51 0.19
CA SER A 76 -6.29 8.69 -0.66
C SER A 76 -4.95 9.40 -0.50
N ILE A 77 -4.36 9.85 -1.61
CA ILE A 77 -3.05 10.50 -1.65
C ILE A 77 -3.26 11.93 -2.18
N ASP A 78 -2.77 12.94 -1.47
CA ASP A 78 -2.68 14.29 -2.01
C ASP A 78 -1.61 14.32 -3.09
N ILE A 79 -1.96 14.84 -4.27
CA ILE A 79 -1.09 14.89 -5.44
C ILE A 79 -0.64 16.31 -5.80
N ASP A 80 -0.90 17.31 -4.96
CA ASP A 80 -0.36 18.65 -5.17
C ASP A 80 1.18 18.64 -5.11
N GLY A 81 1.81 19.15 -6.17
CA GLY A 81 3.27 19.10 -6.33
C GLY A 81 3.88 17.70 -6.51
N ILE A 82 3.06 16.65 -6.68
CA ILE A 82 3.53 15.28 -6.92
C ILE A 82 3.53 14.97 -8.42
N GLU A 83 4.66 14.49 -8.92
CA GLU A 83 4.81 14.04 -10.31
C GLU A 83 4.59 12.53 -10.48
N ASN A 84 4.87 11.73 -9.45
CA ASN A 84 4.83 10.26 -9.56
C ASN A 84 4.39 9.59 -8.26
N VAL A 85 3.58 8.55 -8.36
CA VAL A 85 3.23 7.66 -7.24
C VAL A 85 3.72 6.25 -7.53
N TYR A 86 4.41 5.65 -6.56
CA TYR A 86 4.93 4.29 -6.63
C TYR A 86 4.28 3.41 -5.58
N LEU A 87 3.94 2.17 -5.95
CA LEU A 87 3.42 1.14 -5.08
C LEU A 87 4.32 -0.09 -5.15
N GLY A 88 4.98 -0.45 -4.05
CA GLY A 88 5.90 -1.59 -3.99
C GLY A 88 7.04 -1.48 -5.01
N GLY A 89 7.51 -0.26 -5.29
CA GLY A 89 8.54 0.04 -6.30
C GLY A 89 8.03 0.17 -7.74
N GLN A 90 6.76 -0.13 -8.02
CA GLN A 90 6.17 0.04 -9.35
C GLN A 90 5.47 1.40 -9.46
N MET A 91 5.72 2.16 -10.54
CA MET A 91 4.98 3.40 -10.81
C MET A 91 3.52 3.07 -11.17
N ILE A 92 2.58 3.66 -10.45
CA ILE A 92 1.14 3.42 -10.64
C ILE A 92 0.39 4.65 -11.16
N TRP A 93 1.01 5.83 -11.08
CA TRP A 93 0.48 7.08 -11.59
C TRP A 93 1.61 8.08 -11.87
N SER A 94 1.37 8.97 -12.84
CA SER A 94 2.21 10.12 -13.14
C SER A 94 1.34 11.33 -13.52
N SER A 95 1.80 12.54 -13.20
CA SER A 95 1.10 13.80 -13.49
C SER A 95 1.17 14.24 -14.97
N LYS A 96 1.86 13.48 -15.82
CA LYS A 96 2.09 13.80 -17.24
C LYS A 96 0.86 13.60 -18.13
#